data_AF-A0A0W0R3N5-F1
#
_entry.id   AF-A0A0W0R3N5-F1
#
_cell.length_a   1.000
_cell.length_b   1.000
_cell.length_c   1.000
_cell.angle_alpha   90.00
_cell.angle_beta   90.00
_cell.angle_gamma   90.00
#
_symmetry.space_group_name_H-M   'P 1'
#
loop_
_entity.id
_entity.type
_entity.pdbx_description
1 polymer ?
#
loop_
_entity_poly.entity_id
_entity_poly.type
_entity_poly.pdbx_seq_one_letter_code
_entity_poly.pdbx_strand_id
1 'polypeptide(L)'
;MQLILCLFFSILANNLYAQNTELLFYRPFAETTAHPSPKIANTLHGECIKQSEVIRREDAIQCKAEGKIYDPCFIKAFTDKKEALCPQSPWSEKSTIIQFAEQYPQATEILDMSKTYPWALELKDGIRCQAFLTQNSFDNLPVRYFCNDQSTLLGHLQRCSASWKILQHKDSSQLDTVEITKAWF
;
A
#
# COMPACT_ATOMS: atom_id res chain seq x y z
N MET A 1 -17.14 -24.61 48.40
CA MET A 1 -15.97 -24.85 47.52
C MET A 1 -16.40 -25.12 46.07
N GLN A 2 -17.38 -24.35 45.55
CA GLN A 2 -17.85 -24.45 44.15
C GLN A 2 -17.97 -23.08 43.48
N LEU A 3 -18.11 -22.00 44.27
CA LEU A 3 -18.19 -20.62 43.76
C LEU A 3 -16.84 -20.08 43.22
N ILE A 4 -15.71 -20.63 43.68
CA ILE A 4 -14.36 -20.17 43.29
C ILE A 4 -13.96 -20.69 41.91
N LEU A 5 -14.55 -21.80 41.44
CA LEU A 5 -14.19 -22.41 40.16
C LEU A 5 -14.76 -21.67 38.95
N CYS A 6 -15.89 -20.96 39.11
CA CYS A 6 -16.52 -20.22 38.01
C CYS A 6 -15.82 -18.89 37.67
N LEU A 7 -15.18 -18.25 38.65
CA LEU A 7 -14.46 -16.98 38.45
C LEU A 7 -13.15 -17.15 37.68
N PHE A 8 -12.54 -18.34 37.68
CA PHE A 8 -11.33 -18.62 36.89
C PHE A 8 -11.60 -18.89 35.41
N PHE A 9 -12.82 -19.27 35.03
CA PHE A 9 -13.16 -19.55 33.62
C PHE A 9 -13.49 -18.28 32.82
N SER A 10 -13.80 -17.16 33.48
CA SER A 10 -14.16 -15.90 32.83
C SER A 10 -12.95 -15.07 32.37
N ILE A 11 -11.77 -15.33 32.92
CA ILE A 11 -10.53 -14.56 32.62
C ILE A 11 -9.76 -15.15 31.42
N LEU A 12 -10.15 -16.35 30.94
CA LEU A 12 -9.55 -16.99 29.77
C LEU A 12 -10.28 -16.69 28.46
N ALA A 13 -11.38 -15.95 28.49
CA ALA A 13 -12.00 -15.38 27.29
C ALA A 13 -11.19 -14.15 26.82
N ASN A 14 -9.90 -14.35 26.56
CA ASN A 14 -9.11 -13.39 25.80
C ASN A 14 -9.67 -13.37 24.37
N ASN A 15 -10.64 -12.49 24.16
CA ASN A 15 -10.91 -11.74 22.94
C ASN A 15 -10.07 -12.17 21.72
N LEU A 16 -10.38 -13.32 21.13
CA LEU A 16 -10.01 -13.65 19.75
C LEU A 16 -10.90 -12.82 18.81
N TYR A 17 -10.81 -11.49 18.93
CA TYR A 17 -11.36 -10.62 17.90
C TYR A 17 -10.44 -10.75 16.70
N ALA A 18 -10.94 -11.36 15.63
CA ALA A 18 -10.35 -11.20 14.32
C ALA A 18 -10.35 -9.69 14.02
N GLN A 19 -9.17 -9.07 14.06
CA GLN A 19 -9.06 -7.66 13.70
C GLN A 19 -9.33 -7.54 12.20
N ASN A 20 -10.20 -6.59 11.85
CA ASN A 20 -10.47 -6.28 10.45
C ASN A 20 -9.20 -5.72 9.82
N THR A 21 -8.96 -6.03 8.54
CA THR A 21 -7.97 -5.28 7.77
C THR A 21 -8.41 -3.82 7.69
N GLU A 22 -7.57 -2.92 8.18
CA GLU A 22 -7.79 -1.50 8.11
C GLU A 22 -7.50 -1.00 6.69
N LEU A 23 -8.49 -0.35 6.08
CA LEU A 23 -8.35 0.23 4.74
C LEU A 23 -7.99 1.71 4.89
N LEU A 24 -6.79 2.06 4.45
CA LEU A 24 -6.21 3.38 4.62
C LEU A 24 -6.13 4.08 3.26
N PHE A 25 -6.67 5.29 3.19
CA PHE A 25 -6.54 6.14 2.00
C PHE A 25 -5.39 7.12 2.20
N TYR A 26 -4.32 6.94 1.43
CA TYR A 26 -3.13 7.78 1.45
C TYR A 26 -3.46 9.15 0.85
N ARG A 27 -3.26 10.21 1.64
CA ARG A 27 -3.60 11.59 1.32
C ARG A 27 -2.43 12.51 1.70
N PRO A 28 -1.38 12.59 0.87
CA PRO A 28 -0.13 13.29 1.24
C PRO A 28 -0.32 14.79 1.47
N PHE A 29 -1.43 15.37 1.00
CA PHE A 29 -1.77 16.78 1.12
C PHE A 29 -2.80 17.08 2.22
N ALA A 30 -3.32 16.06 2.92
CA ALA A 30 -4.30 16.22 3.98
C ALA A 30 -3.64 16.10 5.36
N GLU A 31 -4.19 16.79 6.35
CA GLU A 31 -3.84 16.56 7.75
C GLU A 31 -4.47 15.25 8.24
N THR A 32 -3.65 14.26 8.58
CA THR A 32 -4.10 12.91 8.95
C THR A 32 -3.06 12.20 9.81
N THR A 33 -3.50 11.23 10.60
CA THR A 33 -2.65 10.31 11.38
C THR A 33 -2.46 8.96 10.71
N ALA A 34 -3.13 8.70 9.58
CA ALA A 34 -3.09 7.43 8.84
C ALA A 34 -1.75 7.14 8.15
N HIS A 35 -0.93 8.17 7.98
CA HIS A 35 0.43 8.12 7.47
C HIS A 35 1.21 9.32 8.03
N PRO A 36 2.54 9.26 8.12
CA PRO A 36 3.33 10.42 8.50
C PRO A 36 3.22 11.54 7.47
N SER A 37 3.44 12.77 7.91
CA SER A 37 3.48 13.93 7.01
C SER A 37 4.72 13.85 6.09
N PRO A 38 4.55 14.01 4.77
CA PRO A 38 5.68 14.02 3.84
C PRO A 38 6.71 15.12 4.16
N LYS A 39 8.00 14.75 4.13
CA LYS A 39 9.16 15.63 4.17
C LYS A 39 9.88 15.53 2.83
N ILE A 40 10.06 16.68 2.19
CA ILE A 40 10.68 16.75 0.86
C ILE A 40 12.19 16.54 1.02
N ALA A 41 12.67 15.39 0.53
CA ALA A 41 14.07 15.06 0.52
C ALA A 41 14.76 15.59 -0.75
N ASN A 42 14.06 15.58 -1.88
CA ASN A 42 14.57 16.03 -3.18
C ASN A 42 13.48 16.75 -3.97
N THR A 43 13.90 17.69 -4.81
CA THR A 43 13.06 18.29 -5.86
C THR A 43 13.77 18.09 -7.18
N LEU A 44 13.12 17.41 -8.12
CA LEU A 44 13.67 17.05 -9.42
C LEU A 44 12.81 17.60 -10.54
N HIS A 45 13.41 17.84 -11.70
CA HIS A 45 12.67 18.06 -12.93
C HIS A 45 12.49 16.74 -13.68
N GLY A 46 11.29 16.53 -14.22
CA GLY A 46 10.98 15.30 -14.93
C GLY A 46 9.69 15.40 -15.73
N GLU A 47 9.12 14.24 -16.02
CA GLU A 47 7.90 14.10 -16.81
C GLU A 47 6.95 13.13 -16.11
N CYS A 48 5.67 13.42 -16.14
CA CYS A 48 4.66 12.50 -15.62
C CYS A 48 3.69 12.11 -16.73
N ILE A 49 3.71 10.82 -17.07
CA ILE A 49 3.38 10.36 -18.43
C ILE A 49 1.98 9.76 -18.48
N LYS A 50 1.56 9.09 -17.39
CA LYS A 50 0.31 8.33 -17.32
C LYS A 50 -0.12 8.11 -15.88
N GLN A 51 -1.36 7.66 -15.71
CA GLN A 51 -1.91 7.31 -14.40
C GLN A 51 -1.03 6.23 -13.75
N SER A 52 -0.91 6.26 -12.42
CA SER A 52 -0.13 5.28 -11.66
C SER A 52 -0.51 3.86 -12.03
N GLU A 53 0.48 2.99 -12.22
CA GLU A 53 0.24 1.60 -12.59
C GLU A 53 0.16 0.68 -11.36
N VAL A 54 0.70 1.12 -10.22
CA VAL A 54 0.61 0.38 -8.95
C VAL A 54 -0.63 0.75 -8.13
N ILE A 55 -1.27 1.90 -8.42
CA ILE A 55 -2.58 2.28 -7.86
C ILE A 55 -3.37 3.16 -8.84
N ARG A 56 -4.43 2.62 -9.42
CA ARG A 56 -5.35 3.37 -10.30
C ARG A 56 -6.32 4.20 -9.45
N ARG A 57 -6.05 5.50 -9.34
CA ARG A 57 -6.93 6.53 -8.74
C ARG A 57 -6.71 7.90 -9.38
N GLU A 58 -7.63 8.82 -9.15
CA GLU A 58 -7.79 10.09 -9.87
C GLU A 58 -6.65 11.11 -9.66
N ASP A 59 -5.89 10.97 -8.58
CA ASP A 59 -4.76 11.84 -8.21
C ASP A 59 -3.41 11.11 -8.24
N ALA A 60 -3.38 9.82 -8.59
CA ALA A 60 -2.15 9.03 -8.65
C ALA A 60 -1.58 8.92 -10.07
N ILE A 61 -0.30 9.20 -10.21
CA ILE A 61 0.40 9.33 -11.48
C ILE A 61 1.76 8.65 -11.43
N GLN A 62 2.21 8.12 -12.57
CA GLN A 62 3.57 7.64 -12.76
C GLN A 62 4.44 8.77 -13.34
N CYS A 63 5.54 9.06 -12.65
CA CYS A 63 6.52 10.06 -13.07
C CYS A 63 7.89 9.43 -13.35
N LYS A 64 8.69 10.12 -14.16
CA LYS A 64 10.06 9.76 -14.48
C LYS A 64 10.96 10.99 -14.32
N ALA A 65 12.05 10.82 -13.58
CA ALA A 65 13.08 11.84 -13.41
C ALA A 65 14.44 11.13 -13.27
N GLU A 66 15.50 11.71 -13.86
CA GLU A 66 16.87 11.18 -13.78
C GLU A 66 16.99 9.68 -14.15
N GLY A 67 16.21 9.23 -15.14
CA GLY A 67 16.20 7.83 -15.57
C GLY A 67 15.47 6.85 -14.63
N LYS A 68 14.93 7.32 -13.50
CA LYS A 68 14.17 6.52 -12.53
C LYS A 68 12.66 6.73 -12.66
N ILE A 69 11.89 5.66 -12.47
CA ILE A 69 10.43 5.69 -12.35
C ILE A 69 10.03 5.91 -10.89
N TYR A 70 9.07 6.80 -10.68
CA TYR A 70 8.42 7.07 -9.40
C TYR A 70 6.93 6.77 -9.55
N ASP A 71 6.46 5.74 -8.85
CA ASP A 71 5.08 5.25 -8.93
C ASP A 71 4.69 4.60 -7.59
N PRO A 72 3.66 5.08 -6.88
CA PRO A 72 2.82 6.22 -7.22
C PRO A 72 3.44 7.55 -6.84
N CYS A 73 3.13 8.58 -7.62
CA CYS A 73 3.19 9.97 -7.22
C CYS A 73 1.77 10.55 -7.13
N PHE A 74 1.58 11.62 -6.38
CA PHE A 74 0.27 12.22 -6.13
C PHE A 74 0.26 13.69 -6.52
N ILE A 75 -0.77 14.12 -7.23
CA ILE A 75 -0.97 15.52 -7.62
C ILE A 75 -2.01 16.16 -6.70
N LYS A 76 -1.73 17.36 -6.21
CA LYS A 76 -2.67 18.11 -5.39
C LYS A 76 -3.84 18.62 -6.25
N ALA A 77 -5.06 18.23 -5.89
CA ALA A 77 -6.27 18.72 -6.56
C ALA A 77 -6.39 20.25 -6.48
N PHE A 78 -7.04 20.86 -7.47
CA PHE A 78 -7.30 22.31 -7.56
C PHE A 78 -6.06 23.20 -7.53
N THR A 79 -4.93 22.69 -8.03
CA THR A 79 -3.70 23.47 -8.28
C THR A 79 -3.42 23.54 -9.78
N ASP A 80 -2.31 24.18 -10.18
CA ASP A 80 -1.82 24.17 -11.57
C ASP A 80 -1.37 22.78 -12.04
N LYS A 81 -1.32 21.77 -11.15
CA LYS A 81 -0.94 20.38 -11.45
C LYS A 81 0.38 20.26 -12.22
N LYS A 82 1.39 21.06 -11.85
CA LYS A 82 2.75 21.09 -12.41
C LYS A 82 3.81 20.41 -11.53
N GLU A 83 3.37 19.83 -10.43
CA GLU A 83 4.21 19.06 -9.53
C GLU A 83 3.47 17.85 -9.00
N ALA A 84 4.23 16.80 -8.72
CA ALA A 84 3.73 15.58 -8.09
C ALA A 84 4.62 15.21 -6.90
N LEU A 85 3.98 14.80 -5.80
CA LEU A 85 4.64 14.31 -4.60
C LEU A 85 4.75 12.79 -4.69
N CYS A 86 5.98 12.30 -4.76
CA CYS A 86 6.32 10.89 -4.88
C CYS A 86 6.85 10.39 -3.53
N PRO A 87 6.01 9.77 -2.68
CA PRO A 87 6.47 9.20 -1.43
C PRO A 87 7.29 7.93 -1.68
N GLN A 88 8.25 7.66 -0.79
CA GLN A 88 8.96 6.37 -0.84
C GLN A 88 8.04 5.19 -0.48
N SER A 89 7.14 5.40 0.47
CA SER A 89 6.15 4.43 0.96
C SER A 89 5.10 5.15 1.82
N PRO A 90 3.96 4.53 2.17
CA PRO A 90 2.95 5.21 2.99
C PRO A 90 3.33 5.33 4.46
N TRP A 91 4.41 4.66 4.90
CA TRP A 91 4.94 4.72 6.27
C TRP A 91 6.25 5.52 6.36
N SER A 92 6.70 6.12 5.26
CA SER A 92 7.92 6.94 5.22
C SER A 92 7.54 8.41 5.15
N GLU A 93 8.27 9.24 5.90
CA GLU A 93 8.21 10.69 5.71
C GLU A 93 8.90 11.11 4.40
N LYS A 94 9.90 10.36 3.93
CA LYS A 94 10.73 10.78 2.80
C LYS A 94 9.93 10.78 1.50
N SER A 95 9.89 11.95 0.86
CA SER A 95 9.23 12.15 -0.43
C SER A 95 10.10 12.96 -1.39
N THR A 96 9.91 12.74 -2.67
CA THR A 96 10.50 13.52 -3.75
C THR A 96 9.41 14.33 -4.43
N ILE A 97 9.65 15.61 -4.70
CA ILE A 97 8.82 16.39 -5.62
C ILE A 97 9.37 16.23 -7.03
N ILE A 98 8.50 15.94 -7.99
CA ILE A 98 8.82 16.01 -9.42
C ILE A 98 8.05 17.19 -10.01
N GLN A 99 8.79 18.16 -10.54
CA GLN A 99 8.27 19.31 -11.26
C GLN A 99 8.31 19.05 -12.76
N PHE A 100 7.25 19.43 -13.46
CA PHE A 100 7.08 19.19 -14.89
C PHE A 100 6.34 20.37 -15.55
N ALA A 101 6.63 20.61 -16.83
CA ALA A 101 6.23 21.85 -17.50
C ALA A 101 4.76 21.87 -17.95
N GLU A 102 4.27 20.74 -18.45
CA GLU A 102 2.93 20.60 -18.99
C GLU A 102 1.95 20.12 -17.92
N GLN A 103 0.73 20.66 -17.92
CA GLN A 103 -0.28 20.19 -16.98
C GLN A 103 -0.61 18.72 -17.29
N TYR A 104 -0.55 17.86 -16.27
CA TYR A 104 -0.98 16.48 -16.46
C TYR A 104 -2.48 16.41 -16.80
N PRO A 105 -2.88 15.77 -17.93
CA PRO A 105 -4.28 15.51 -18.21
C PRO A 105 -4.83 14.63 -17.10
N GLN A 106 -5.96 15.04 -16.51
CA GLN A 106 -6.56 14.37 -15.35
C GLN A 106 -6.68 12.86 -15.57
N ALA A 107 -6.36 12.08 -14.54
CA ALA A 107 -6.45 10.62 -14.58
C ALA A 107 -7.88 10.18 -14.92
N THR A 108 -7.99 9.10 -15.69
CA THR A 108 -9.25 8.63 -16.26
C THR A 108 -10.00 7.69 -15.34
N GLU A 109 -9.30 6.92 -14.51
CA GLU A 109 -9.92 5.98 -13.58
C GLU A 109 -10.01 6.57 -12.17
N ILE A 110 -11.17 6.39 -11.55
CA ILE A 110 -11.47 6.76 -10.15
C ILE A 110 -11.26 5.53 -9.27
N LEU A 111 -10.79 5.73 -8.03
CA LEU A 111 -10.58 4.63 -7.11
C LEU A 111 -11.87 3.86 -6.78
N ASP A 112 -11.87 2.54 -7.05
CA ASP A 112 -12.83 1.58 -6.50
C ASP A 112 -12.09 0.63 -5.54
N MET A 113 -12.07 0.95 -4.24
CA MET A 113 -11.37 0.15 -3.22
C MET A 113 -11.84 -1.31 -3.16
N SER A 114 -13.04 -1.63 -3.65
CA SER A 114 -13.56 -2.99 -3.66
C SER A 114 -12.87 -3.88 -4.70
N LYS A 115 -12.27 -3.29 -5.74
CA LYS A 115 -11.60 -4.00 -6.85
C LYS A 115 -10.10 -3.70 -6.95
N THR A 116 -9.72 -2.45 -6.68
CA THR A 116 -8.35 -1.99 -6.83
C THR A 116 -7.43 -2.69 -5.83
N TYR A 117 -6.21 -3.03 -6.24
CA TYR A 117 -5.18 -3.51 -5.32
C TYR A 117 -4.57 -2.32 -4.57
N PRO A 118 -4.42 -2.39 -3.22
CA PRO A 118 -3.62 -1.43 -2.46
C PRO A 118 -2.21 -1.35 -3.02
N TRP A 119 -1.57 -0.20 -3.00
CA TRP A 119 -0.16 -0.07 -3.40
C TRP A 119 0.81 -0.48 -2.28
N ALA A 120 0.32 -0.63 -1.06
CA ALA A 120 1.11 -1.14 0.06
C ALA A 120 0.26 -1.90 1.08
N LEU A 121 0.90 -2.83 1.79
CA LEU A 121 0.29 -3.71 2.79
C LEU A 121 1.19 -3.80 4.04
N GLU A 122 0.56 -3.94 5.21
CA GLU A 122 1.21 -4.35 6.47
C GLU A 122 0.58 -5.68 6.88
N LEU A 123 1.43 -6.67 7.15
CA LEU A 123 1.03 -8.00 7.59
C LEU A 123 0.88 -8.03 9.11
N LYS A 124 0.27 -9.10 9.63
CA LYS A 124 0.04 -9.29 11.07
C LYS A 124 1.31 -9.34 11.92
N ASP A 125 2.41 -9.79 11.35
CA ASP A 125 3.73 -9.82 11.98
C ASP A 125 4.52 -8.51 11.82
N GLY A 126 3.91 -7.49 11.20
CA GLY A 126 4.52 -6.17 10.98
C GLY A 126 5.39 -6.08 9.73
N ILE A 127 5.48 -7.13 8.92
CA ILE A 127 6.13 -7.07 7.61
C ILE A 127 5.39 -6.07 6.71
N ARG A 128 6.15 -5.27 5.98
CA ARG A 128 5.64 -4.20 5.12
C ARG A 128 6.00 -4.48 3.67
N CYS A 129 4.98 -4.47 2.82
CA CYS A 129 5.10 -4.85 1.42
C CYS A 129 4.58 -3.76 0.50
N GLN A 130 5.32 -3.47 -0.57
CA GLN A 130 4.96 -2.45 -1.56
C GLN A 130 4.75 -3.09 -2.93
N ALA A 131 3.74 -2.59 -3.64
CA ALA A 131 3.51 -2.97 -5.02
C ALA A 131 4.65 -2.44 -5.88
N PHE A 132 5.06 -3.24 -6.86
CA PHE A 132 6.09 -2.86 -7.83
C PHE A 132 5.67 -3.32 -9.22
N LEU A 133 6.10 -2.57 -10.23
CA LEU A 133 5.82 -2.93 -11.61
C LEU A 133 6.71 -4.09 -12.03
N THR A 134 6.09 -5.26 -12.15
CA THR A 134 6.78 -6.47 -12.55
C THR A 134 5.84 -7.37 -13.37
N GLN A 135 6.43 -8.13 -14.29
CA GLN A 135 5.75 -9.23 -14.98
C GLN A 135 6.14 -10.59 -14.40
N ASN A 136 6.89 -10.59 -13.29
CA ASN A 136 7.37 -11.80 -12.67
C ASN A 136 6.21 -12.61 -12.09
N SER A 137 6.36 -13.92 -12.15
CA SER A 137 5.46 -14.88 -11.52
C SER A 137 6.26 -15.99 -10.85
N PHE A 138 5.64 -16.63 -9.87
CA PHE A 138 6.14 -17.84 -9.20
C PHE A 138 5.02 -18.87 -9.24
N ASP A 139 5.28 -20.07 -9.76
CA ASP A 139 4.26 -21.11 -9.99
C ASP A 139 2.99 -20.58 -10.69
N ASN A 140 3.18 -19.77 -11.73
CA ASN A 140 2.11 -19.08 -12.49
C ASN A 140 1.26 -18.10 -11.68
N LEU A 141 1.63 -17.79 -10.43
CA LEU A 141 1.02 -16.74 -9.62
C LEU A 141 1.79 -15.44 -9.83
N PRO A 142 1.14 -14.33 -10.19
CA PRO A 142 1.81 -13.04 -10.37
C PRO A 142 2.41 -12.57 -9.03
N VAL A 143 3.66 -12.11 -9.08
CA VAL A 143 4.27 -11.37 -7.97
C VAL A 143 3.63 -10.00 -7.92
N ARG A 144 3.01 -9.65 -6.79
CA ARG A 144 2.30 -8.36 -6.62
C ARG A 144 3.02 -7.39 -5.71
N TYR A 145 3.64 -7.90 -4.65
CA TYR A 145 4.30 -7.06 -3.64
C TYR A 145 5.67 -7.61 -3.28
N PHE A 146 6.60 -6.70 -2.99
CA PHE A 146 7.91 -6.99 -2.42
C PHE A 146 7.94 -6.49 -0.99
N CYS A 147 8.39 -7.33 -0.07
CA CYS A 147 8.38 -7.05 1.36
C CYS A 147 9.76 -6.67 1.88
N ASN A 148 9.79 -5.95 3.00
CA ASN A 148 11.04 -5.52 3.65
C ASN A 148 11.85 -6.67 4.27
N ASP A 149 11.25 -7.85 4.43
CA ASP A 149 11.92 -9.08 4.87
C ASP A 149 12.42 -9.95 3.70
N GLN A 150 12.42 -9.41 2.48
CA GLN A 150 12.80 -10.08 1.22
C GLN A 150 11.79 -11.12 0.72
N SER A 151 10.66 -11.33 1.40
CA SER A 151 9.55 -12.14 0.87
C SER A 151 8.79 -11.42 -0.24
N THR A 152 7.99 -12.19 -0.98
CA THR A 152 7.06 -11.64 -1.99
C THR A 152 5.64 -12.11 -1.73
N LEU A 153 4.66 -11.27 -2.09
CA LEU A 153 3.25 -11.64 -2.03
C LEU A 153 2.71 -11.93 -3.42
N LEU A 154 2.03 -13.06 -3.55
CA LEU A 154 1.66 -13.66 -4.81
C LEU A 154 0.14 -13.77 -4.98
N GLY A 155 -0.31 -13.83 -6.24
CA GLY A 155 -1.68 -14.24 -6.55
C GLY A 155 -2.71 -13.19 -6.14
N HIS A 156 -3.89 -13.61 -5.66
CA HIS A 156 -5.01 -12.72 -5.42
C HIS A 156 -5.15 -12.32 -3.95
N LEU A 157 -5.60 -11.08 -3.71
CA LEU A 157 -6.07 -10.67 -2.39
C LEU A 157 -7.39 -11.37 -2.06
N GLN A 158 -7.41 -12.11 -0.96
CA GLN A 158 -8.58 -12.79 -0.45
C GLN A 158 -9.35 -11.85 0.48
N ARG A 159 -10.47 -11.31 0.00
CA ARG A 159 -11.26 -10.27 0.69
C ARG A 159 -12.57 -10.77 1.33
N CYS A 160 -12.80 -12.08 1.32
CA CYS A 160 -14.06 -12.70 1.73
C CYS A 160 -14.28 -12.70 3.26
N SER A 161 -13.27 -12.31 4.04
CA SER A 161 -13.30 -12.24 5.49
C SER A 161 -12.85 -10.87 5.98
N ALA A 162 -13.21 -10.54 7.23
CA ALA A 162 -12.78 -9.34 7.93
C ALA A 162 -11.27 -9.10 7.87
N SER A 163 -10.48 -10.13 8.16
CA SER A 163 -9.04 -10.14 7.90
C SER A 163 -8.81 -10.61 6.47
N TRP A 164 -8.27 -9.73 5.64
CA TRP A 164 -7.80 -10.07 4.30
C TRP A 164 -6.56 -10.95 4.38
N LYS A 165 -6.38 -11.75 3.34
CA LYS A 165 -5.26 -12.69 3.23
C LYS A 165 -4.65 -12.69 1.84
N ILE A 166 -3.40 -13.13 1.75
CA ILE A 166 -2.67 -13.31 0.49
C ILE A 166 -1.60 -14.39 0.67
N LEU A 167 -1.13 -14.96 -0.43
CA LEU A 167 -0.03 -15.90 -0.40
C LEU A 167 1.30 -15.15 -0.26
N GLN A 168 2.10 -15.56 0.70
CA GLN A 168 3.49 -15.13 0.87
C GLN A 168 4.41 -16.26 0.40
N HIS A 169 5.43 -15.88 -0.35
CA HIS A 169 6.51 -16.76 -0.76
C HIS A 169 7.79 -16.30 -0.07
N LYS A 170 8.39 -17.21 0.71
CA LYS A 170 9.63 -16.98 1.44
C LYS A 170 10.61 -18.11 1.11
N ASP A 171 11.78 -17.73 0.61
CA ASP A 171 12.78 -18.67 0.07
C ASP A 171 12.18 -19.62 -1.00
N SER A 172 12.95 -20.53 -1.60
CA SER A 172 12.54 -21.25 -2.81
C SER A 172 11.49 -22.37 -2.61
N SER A 173 10.85 -22.50 -1.45
CA SER A 173 9.96 -23.65 -1.17
C SER A 173 8.79 -23.42 -0.22
N GLN A 174 8.70 -22.28 0.49
CA GLN A 174 7.65 -22.07 1.48
C GLN A 174 6.61 -21.06 0.97
N LEU A 175 5.40 -21.58 0.73
CA LEU A 175 4.20 -20.81 0.46
C LEU A 175 3.28 -20.84 1.67
N ASP A 176 3.04 -19.67 2.26
CA ASP A 176 2.15 -19.50 3.40
C ASP A 176 1.01 -18.55 3.06
N THR A 177 -0.15 -18.74 3.69
CA THR A 177 -1.22 -17.73 3.65
C THR A 177 -1.07 -16.80 4.85
N VAL A 178 -0.85 -15.51 4.58
CA VAL A 178 -0.64 -14.49 5.62
C VAL A 178 -1.84 -13.56 5.77
N GLU A 179 -2.02 -13.05 6.98
CA GLU A 179 -3.06 -12.08 7.32
C GLU A 179 -2.55 -10.65 7.15
N ILE A 180 -3.41 -9.79 6.58
CA ILE A 180 -3.14 -8.38 6.33
C ILE A 180 -3.83 -7.56 7.41
N THR A 181 -3.09 -6.68 8.09
CA THR A 181 -3.63 -5.77 9.10
C THR A 181 -3.96 -4.40 8.52
N LYS A 182 -3.18 -3.90 7.57
CA LYS A 182 -3.42 -2.60 6.91
C LYS A 182 -3.19 -2.66 5.42
N ALA A 183 -3.98 -1.89 4.68
CA ALA A 183 -3.92 -1.77 3.24
C ALA A 183 -4.02 -0.30 2.82
N TRP A 184 -3.00 0.22 2.14
CA TRP A 184 -2.97 1.61 1.67
C TRP A 184 -3.37 1.73 0.20
N PHE A 185 -4.33 2.60 -0.05
CA PHE A 185 -4.83 3.00 -1.37
C PHE A 185 -4.51 4.47 -1.66
#